data_AF-A0AAE0CL31-F1
#
_entry.id   AF-A0AAE0CL31-F1
#
_cell.length_a   1.000
_cell.length_b   1.000
_cell.length_c   1.000
_cell.angle_alpha   90.00
_cell.angle_beta   90.00
_cell.angle_gamma   90.00
#
_symmetry.space_group_name_H-M   'P 1'
#
loop_
_entity.id
_entity.type
_entity.pdbx_description
1 polymer ?
#
loop_
_entity_poly.entity_id
_entity_poly.type
_entity_poly.pdbx_seq_one_letter_code
_entity_poly.pdbx_strand_id
1 'polypeptide(L)'
;MKYVLVTGGVVSGLGKGVTASSIGVLLKACGLRVTSIKIDPYLNTDAGTMSPFEHGEVFVLDDGGEVDLDLGNYERFLDIKLTRDNNITTGKIYQSVIDKERKGDYLGKTVQVVPHITDAIQEWIERVAMIPVDGKEGPADVCVIELGGVIGDIESMPFIEALGQFSYRVGPGNFCLIHVSLVPVLSVVGEQKTKPTQHSVRGLRGLGLTPNILACRSTKALEENVKTKLSQFCHVPAENIVTLYDVPNIWHVPLLLKDQKAHEAILKVLNLKCVRRKPDLGEWKARTKICDVLHDAVKIAMVGKYTGLSDAYLSVLKALLHASVACHRKLIVEWVAAGDLEDSTAKEAPDVYKAAWELLKGADGILVPGGFGDRGVQGKIFAAKYARENKVPFLGICLGMQIAVIEFARSVLGLCDANSTEFDPKTSNPCVIFMPEGSKTHMGGTMRLGSRRTYFEVTDCKSAKLYGNASYVDERHRHRYEVNPDMVSQLENAGLSFVGRDESGRRMEIVELPSHPYFVGVQFHPEFKSWPGKPSALFLGLIAAACGHLETVLKGGQASSLLSNGKASVKVHQNGNAIKPSNGSLNLVYSNRNGNGVHY
;
A
#
# COMPACT_ATOMS: atom_id res chain seq x y z
N MET A 1 -27.20 2.83 -9.55
CA MET A 1 -25.91 3.21 -8.93
C MET A 1 -26.09 4.48 -8.12
N LYS A 2 -25.45 4.57 -6.95
CA LYS A 2 -25.34 5.81 -6.16
C LYS A 2 -23.87 6.25 -6.13
N TYR A 3 -23.61 7.54 -5.98
CA TYR A 3 -22.24 8.09 -6.03
C TYR A 3 -21.92 8.89 -4.77
N VAL A 4 -20.77 8.61 -4.17
CA VAL A 4 -20.19 9.41 -3.08
C VAL A 4 -18.90 10.03 -3.57
N LEU A 5 -18.92 11.33 -3.86
CA LEU A 5 -17.72 12.07 -4.25
C LEU A 5 -17.00 12.58 -3.01
N VAL A 6 -15.69 12.35 -2.93
CA VAL A 6 -14.78 12.86 -1.90
C VAL A 6 -13.79 13.81 -2.56
N THR A 7 -13.76 15.08 -2.11
CA THR A 7 -12.84 16.10 -2.65
C THR A 7 -11.90 16.66 -1.58
N GLY A 8 -10.74 17.17 -2.01
CA GLY A 8 -9.72 17.78 -1.12
C GLY A 8 -9.78 19.29 -1.08
N GLY A 9 -9.67 19.86 0.12
CA GLY A 9 -9.77 21.29 0.31
C GLY A 9 -8.43 22.03 0.24
N VAL A 10 -7.76 22.14 1.38
CA VAL A 10 -6.75 23.20 1.61
C VAL A 10 -5.34 22.78 1.22
N VAL A 11 -4.98 21.52 1.45
CA VAL A 11 -3.64 20.98 1.18
C VAL A 11 -3.76 19.53 0.68
N SER A 12 -2.77 19.08 -0.09
CA SER A 12 -2.60 17.65 -0.41
C SER A 12 -2.21 16.86 0.85
N GLY A 13 -2.41 15.54 0.83
CA GLY A 13 -2.03 14.68 1.98
C GLY A 13 -2.95 14.74 3.21
N LEU A 14 -4.15 15.36 3.14
CA LEU A 14 -5.09 15.41 4.28
C LEU A 14 -5.70 14.06 4.69
N GLY A 15 -5.41 12.98 3.97
CA GLY A 15 -6.04 11.67 4.17
C GLY A 15 -7.37 11.52 3.41
N LYS A 16 -7.45 12.02 2.17
CA LYS A 16 -8.59 11.80 1.27
C LYS A 16 -8.84 10.31 1.01
N GLY A 17 -7.81 9.57 0.56
CA GLY A 17 -7.88 8.13 0.36
C GLY A 17 -8.31 7.36 1.61
N VAL A 18 -7.79 7.73 2.79
CA VAL A 18 -8.20 7.13 4.08
C VAL A 18 -9.66 7.44 4.41
N THR A 19 -10.12 8.67 4.14
CA THR A 19 -11.51 9.08 4.37
C THR A 19 -12.46 8.32 3.44
N ALA A 20 -12.16 8.30 2.13
CA ALA A 20 -12.94 7.63 1.10
C ALA A 20 -13.03 6.11 1.34
N SER A 21 -11.91 5.46 1.62
CA SER A 21 -11.87 4.03 1.97
C SER A 21 -12.65 3.73 3.25
N SER A 22 -12.53 4.57 4.28
CA SER A 22 -13.28 4.41 5.54
C SER A 22 -14.79 4.56 5.34
N ILE A 23 -15.23 5.48 4.49
CA ILE A 23 -16.64 5.59 4.10
C ILE A 23 -17.10 4.31 3.40
N GLY A 24 -16.31 3.78 2.47
CA GLY A 24 -16.63 2.52 1.81
C GLY A 24 -16.74 1.36 2.80
N VAL A 25 -15.87 1.28 3.81
CA VAL A 25 -15.96 0.28 4.90
C VAL A 25 -17.29 0.41 5.65
N LEU A 26 -17.71 1.63 5.98
CA LEU A 26 -18.98 1.86 6.67
C LEU A 26 -20.18 1.46 5.81
N LEU A 27 -20.18 1.78 4.52
CA LEU A 27 -21.25 1.42 3.62
C LEU A 27 -21.30 -0.11 3.40
N LYS A 28 -20.15 -0.77 3.28
CA LYS A 28 -20.04 -2.24 3.24
C LYS A 28 -20.58 -2.86 4.52
N ALA A 29 -20.23 -2.31 5.68
CA ALA A 29 -20.76 -2.73 6.99
C ALA A 29 -22.27 -2.51 7.13
N CYS A 30 -22.87 -1.57 6.38
CA CYS A 30 -24.32 -1.40 6.28
C CYS A 30 -24.97 -2.43 5.32
N GLY A 31 -24.21 -3.33 4.72
CA GLY A 31 -24.68 -4.37 3.81
C GLY A 31 -24.77 -3.93 2.33
N LEU A 32 -24.19 -2.79 1.97
CA LEU A 32 -24.12 -2.32 0.59
C LEU A 32 -22.90 -2.89 -0.13
N ARG A 33 -23.03 -3.15 -1.43
CA ARG A 33 -21.89 -3.43 -2.30
C ARG A 33 -21.25 -2.11 -2.72
N VAL A 34 -19.93 -2.02 -2.61
CA VAL A 34 -19.17 -0.78 -2.84
C VAL A 34 -18.09 -1.00 -3.89
N THR A 35 -17.97 -0.07 -4.82
CA THR A 35 -16.82 0.07 -5.74
C THR A 35 -16.13 1.42 -5.51
N SER A 36 -14.92 1.58 -6.04
CA SER A 36 -14.14 2.80 -5.92
C SER A 36 -13.62 3.27 -7.27
N ILE A 37 -13.59 4.59 -7.48
CA ILE A 37 -12.94 5.26 -8.61
C ILE A 37 -12.04 6.35 -8.03
N LYS A 38 -10.78 6.36 -8.47
CA LYS A 38 -9.82 7.43 -8.16
C LYS A 38 -9.61 8.26 -9.41
N ILE A 39 -9.79 9.56 -9.28
CA ILE A 39 -9.47 10.55 -10.31
C ILE A 39 -8.15 11.22 -9.93
N ASP A 40 -7.20 11.16 -10.85
CA ASP A 40 -5.87 11.73 -10.73
C ASP A 40 -5.68 12.85 -11.76
N PRO A 41 -5.52 14.11 -11.31
CA PRO A 41 -5.44 15.23 -12.23
C PRO A 41 -4.08 15.33 -12.96
N TYR A 42 -3.10 14.46 -12.67
CA TYR A 42 -1.82 14.45 -13.38
C TYR A 42 -1.96 14.00 -14.84
N LEU A 43 -0.99 14.40 -15.69
CA LEU A 43 -1.01 14.17 -17.13
C LEU A 43 -0.58 12.77 -17.57
N ASN A 44 0.21 12.04 -16.79
CA ASN A 44 0.59 10.67 -17.14
C ASN A 44 -0.64 9.78 -17.34
N THR A 45 -0.60 8.88 -18.31
CA THR A 45 -1.70 7.93 -18.58
C THR A 45 -1.88 6.90 -17.46
N ASP A 46 -0.78 6.56 -16.78
CA ASP A 46 -0.69 5.64 -15.66
C ASP A 46 0.46 6.04 -14.73
N ALA A 47 0.61 5.34 -13.60
CA ALA A 47 1.68 5.60 -12.64
C ALA A 47 3.00 4.87 -12.98
N GLY A 48 3.01 3.97 -13.97
CA GLY A 48 4.10 3.01 -14.19
C GLY A 48 5.45 3.64 -14.53
N THR A 49 5.42 4.83 -15.13
CA THR A 49 6.62 5.59 -15.53
C THR A 49 7.11 6.58 -14.47
N MET A 50 6.36 6.75 -13.37
CA MET A 50 6.71 7.71 -12.33
C MET A 50 7.83 7.19 -11.43
N SER A 51 8.66 8.11 -10.96
CA SER A 51 9.67 7.81 -9.95
C SER A 51 9.00 7.60 -8.59
N PRO A 52 9.39 6.57 -7.81
CA PRO A 52 8.90 6.41 -6.44
C PRO A 52 9.18 7.61 -5.53
N PHE A 53 10.13 8.48 -5.90
CA PHE A 53 10.42 9.72 -5.16
C PHE A 53 9.35 10.80 -5.30
N GLU A 54 8.65 10.85 -6.42
CA GLU A 54 7.73 11.94 -6.74
C GLU A 54 6.30 11.59 -6.31
N HIS A 55 5.90 10.35 -6.55
CA HIS A 55 4.51 9.91 -6.40
C HIS A 55 4.33 8.76 -5.41
N GLY A 56 5.42 8.29 -4.80
CA GLY A 56 5.41 7.07 -3.99
C GLY A 56 5.39 5.80 -4.85
N GLU A 57 5.15 4.68 -4.19
CA GLU A 57 5.12 3.38 -4.84
C GLU A 57 4.04 3.25 -5.93
N VAL A 58 4.37 2.56 -7.02
CA VAL A 58 3.39 2.14 -8.04
C VAL A 58 2.63 0.91 -7.54
N PHE A 59 1.31 1.01 -7.44
CA PHE A 59 0.45 -0.13 -7.09
C PHE A 59 0.05 -0.90 -8.35
N VAL A 60 0.08 -2.22 -8.30
CA VAL A 60 -0.27 -3.08 -9.45
C VAL A 60 -1.59 -3.77 -9.19
N LEU A 61 -2.46 -3.83 -10.21
CA LEU A 61 -3.76 -4.49 -10.17
C LEU A 61 -3.74 -5.88 -10.81
N ASP A 62 -4.80 -6.67 -10.61
CA ASP A 62 -4.89 -8.03 -11.15
C ASP A 62 -4.84 -8.06 -12.68
N ASP A 63 -5.39 -7.04 -13.35
CA ASP A 63 -5.39 -6.88 -14.81
C ASP A 63 -4.10 -6.27 -15.37
N GLY A 64 -3.10 -6.02 -14.52
CA GLY A 64 -1.84 -5.38 -14.89
C GLY A 64 -1.90 -3.86 -15.03
N GLY A 65 -2.94 -3.20 -14.51
CA GLY A 65 -2.92 -1.74 -14.35
C GLY A 65 -1.83 -1.30 -13.39
N GLU A 66 -1.01 -0.32 -13.80
CA GLU A 66 -0.06 0.40 -12.94
C GLU A 66 -0.71 1.69 -12.46
N VAL A 67 -1.07 1.76 -11.18
CA VAL A 67 -1.96 2.79 -10.67
C VAL A 67 -1.37 3.49 -9.44
N ASP A 68 -1.99 4.62 -9.08
CA ASP A 68 -1.71 5.36 -7.87
C ASP A 68 -1.85 4.47 -6.61
N LEU A 69 -1.04 4.79 -5.61
CA LEU A 69 -0.93 4.07 -4.35
C LEU A 69 -2.25 4.07 -3.54
N ASP A 70 -3.07 5.11 -3.70
CA ASP A 70 -4.37 5.21 -3.03
C ASP A 70 -5.33 4.09 -3.47
N LEU A 71 -5.17 3.51 -4.68
CA LEU A 71 -5.96 2.33 -5.08
C LEU A 71 -5.66 1.12 -4.20
N GLY A 72 -4.43 0.98 -3.73
CA GLY A 72 -4.08 -0.04 -2.75
C GLY A 72 -4.83 0.15 -1.43
N ASN A 73 -5.10 1.38 -1.00
CA ASN A 73 -5.90 1.63 0.21
C ASN A 73 -7.34 1.13 0.03
N TYR A 74 -7.93 1.35 -1.16
CA TYR A 74 -9.28 0.87 -1.47
C TYR A 74 -9.37 -0.65 -1.46
N GLU A 75 -8.47 -1.35 -2.17
CA GLU A 75 -8.49 -2.82 -2.20
C GLU A 75 -8.29 -3.40 -0.78
N ARG A 76 -7.38 -2.83 0.01
CA ARG A 76 -7.07 -3.30 1.37
C ARG A 76 -8.23 -3.11 2.35
N PHE A 77 -8.87 -1.95 2.34
CA PHE A 77 -9.93 -1.64 3.29
C PHE A 77 -11.25 -2.31 2.90
N LEU A 78 -11.54 -2.38 1.61
CA LEU A 78 -12.82 -2.83 1.10
C LEU A 78 -12.83 -4.31 0.75
N ASP A 79 -11.67 -4.98 0.68
CA ASP A 79 -11.55 -6.37 0.23
C ASP A 79 -12.25 -6.55 -1.14
N ILE A 80 -11.80 -5.75 -2.11
CA ILE A 80 -12.26 -5.72 -3.50
C ILE A 80 -11.05 -5.77 -4.43
N LYS A 81 -11.31 -6.06 -5.71
CA LYS A 81 -10.32 -6.09 -6.78
C LYS A 81 -10.68 -5.06 -7.84
N LEU A 82 -9.91 -3.99 -7.90
CA LEU A 82 -10.09 -2.92 -8.88
C LEU A 82 -9.42 -3.28 -10.20
N THR A 83 -9.81 -2.58 -11.26
CA THR A 83 -9.25 -2.67 -12.60
C THR A 83 -8.51 -1.38 -12.96
N ARG A 84 -7.68 -1.41 -14.01
CA ARG A 84 -6.97 -0.23 -14.52
C ARG A 84 -7.89 0.95 -14.86
N ASP A 85 -9.17 0.66 -15.12
CA ASP A 85 -10.17 1.66 -15.47
C ASP A 85 -10.75 2.38 -14.25
N ASN A 86 -10.60 1.81 -13.04
CA ASN A 86 -10.94 2.46 -11.78
C ASN A 86 -10.00 3.63 -11.44
N ASN A 87 -8.85 3.73 -12.11
CA ASN A 87 -7.97 4.88 -12.07
C ASN A 87 -8.21 5.74 -13.32
N ILE A 88 -8.72 6.95 -13.13
CA ILE A 88 -8.93 7.93 -14.19
C ILE A 88 -7.81 8.96 -14.08
N THR A 89 -7.05 9.18 -15.15
CA THR A 89 -6.05 10.24 -15.21
C THR A 89 -6.37 11.24 -16.30
N THR A 90 -5.81 12.46 -16.23
CA THR A 90 -5.94 13.45 -17.31
C THR A 90 -5.42 12.88 -18.63
N GLY A 91 -4.25 12.24 -18.62
CA GLY A 91 -3.66 11.60 -19.80
C GLY A 91 -4.58 10.57 -20.46
N LYS A 92 -5.22 9.71 -19.64
CA LYS A 92 -6.11 8.66 -20.13
C LYS A 92 -7.36 9.22 -20.81
N ILE A 93 -7.97 10.24 -20.23
CA ILE A 93 -9.14 10.92 -20.80
C ILE A 93 -8.76 11.66 -22.09
N TYR A 94 -7.67 12.43 -22.06
CA TYR A 94 -7.24 13.21 -23.22
C TYR A 94 -6.85 12.30 -24.38
N GLN A 95 -6.10 11.22 -24.12
CA GLN A 95 -5.77 10.21 -25.13
C GLN A 95 -7.05 9.62 -25.73
N SER A 96 -8.02 9.22 -24.91
CA SER A 96 -9.28 8.66 -25.42
C SER A 96 -10.05 9.64 -26.31
N VAL A 97 -10.08 10.93 -25.98
CA VAL A 97 -10.80 11.95 -26.76
C VAL A 97 -10.05 12.28 -28.05
N ILE A 98 -8.72 12.37 -28.00
CA ILE A 98 -7.87 12.56 -29.20
C ILE A 98 -8.03 11.38 -30.16
N ASP A 99 -8.05 10.14 -29.65
CA ASP A 99 -8.22 8.95 -30.48
C ASP A 99 -9.60 8.91 -31.15
N LYS A 100 -10.67 9.31 -30.44
CA LYS A 100 -12.03 9.46 -30.99
C LYS A 100 -12.09 10.55 -32.07
N GLU A 101 -11.39 11.66 -31.87
CA GLU A 101 -11.26 12.73 -32.88
C GLU A 101 -10.60 12.23 -34.15
N ARG A 102 -9.46 11.53 -34.04
CA ARG A 102 -8.74 10.97 -35.21
C ARG A 102 -9.53 9.91 -35.95
N LYS A 103 -10.41 9.17 -35.28
CA LYS A 103 -11.31 8.19 -35.90
C LYS A 103 -12.51 8.84 -36.62
N GLY A 104 -12.79 10.12 -36.35
CA GLY A 104 -13.92 10.84 -36.92
C GLY A 104 -15.22 10.71 -36.13
N ASP A 105 -15.17 10.26 -34.87
CA ASP A 105 -16.37 10.01 -34.04
C ASP A 105 -17.15 11.30 -33.73
N TYR A 106 -16.48 12.47 -33.81
CA TYR A 106 -17.10 13.78 -33.62
C TYR A 106 -17.61 14.43 -34.93
N LEU A 107 -17.67 13.67 -36.04
CA LEU A 107 -18.22 14.10 -37.34
C LEU A 107 -17.60 15.41 -37.88
N GLY A 108 -16.30 15.59 -37.67
CA GLY A 108 -15.56 16.78 -38.11
C GLY A 108 -15.85 18.06 -37.32
N LYS A 109 -16.62 18.00 -36.23
CA LYS A 109 -16.82 19.15 -35.33
C LYS A 109 -15.58 19.42 -34.49
N THR A 110 -15.39 20.68 -34.10
CA THR A 110 -14.31 21.08 -33.20
C THR A 110 -14.52 20.49 -31.80
N VAL A 111 -13.52 19.74 -31.32
CA VAL A 111 -13.47 19.17 -29.98
C VAL A 111 -12.95 20.22 -28.98
N GLN A 112 -13.56 20.29 -27.80
CA GLN A 112 -13.28 21.25 -26.74
C GLN A 112 -13.36 20.59 -25.37
N VAL A 113 -12.85 21.25 -24.31
CA VAL A 113 -12.94 20.72 -22.94
C VAL A 113 -14.39 20.52 -22.52
N VAL A 114 -15.25 21.51 -22.75
CA VAL A 114 -16.69 21.39 -22.55
C VAL A 114 -17.37 21.37 -23.94
N PRO A 115 -18.22 20.39 -24.25
CA PRO A 115 -18.61 19.27 -23.40
C PRO A 115 -17.72 18.02 -23.58
N HIS A 116 -16.84 17.94 -24.58
CA HIS A 116 -16.27 16.65 -25.01
C HIS A 116 -15.38 15.96 -23.96
N ILE A 117 -14.54 16.70 -23.22
CA ILE A 117 -13.73 16.12 -22.13
C ILE A 117 -14.63 15.82 -20.93
N THR A 118 -15.56 16.73 -20.58
CA THR A 118 -16.47 16.55 -19.45
C THR A 118 -17.43 15.38 -19.64
N ASP A 119 -17.92 15.16 -20.86
CA ASP A 119 -18.76 14.03 -21.25
C ASP A 119 -17.96 12.73 -21.18
N ALA A 120 -16.74 12.70 -21.70
CA ALA A 120 -15.86 11.54 -21.63
C ALA A 120 -15.58 11.12 -20.17
N ILE A 121 -15.37 12.06 -19.26
CA ILE A 121 -15.21 11.78 -17.82
C ILE A 121 -16.49 11.16 -17.25
N GLN A 122 -17.66 11.74 -17.52
CA GLN A 122 -18.94 11.24 -17.02
C GLN A 122 -19.28 9.84 -17.54
N GLU A 123 -19.10 9.60 -18.85
CA GLU A 123 -19.25 8.30 -19.48
C GLU A 123 -18.31 7.26 -18.86
N TRP A 124 -17.07 7.65 -18.56
CA TRP A 124 -16.10 6.76 -17.90
C TRP A 124 -16.57 6.37 -16.50
N ILE A 125 -17.00 7.34 -15.69
CA ILE A 125 -17.47 7.10 -14.33
C ILE A 125 -18.65 6.13 -14.33
N GLU A 126 -19.67 6.35 -15.18
CA GLU A 126 -20.84 5.47 -15.24
C GLU A 126 -20.47 4.06 -15.70
N ARG A 127 -19.66 3.94 -16.76
CA ARG A 127 -19.23 2.64 -17.27
C ARG A 127 -18.48 1.84 -16.22
N VAL A 128 -17.52 2.47 -15.54
CA VAL A 128 -16.64 1.79 -14.57
C VAL A 128 -17.35 1.48 -13.27
N ALA A 129 -18.27 2.34 -12.81
CA ALA A 129 -19.06 2.07 -11.63
C ALA A 129 -19.91 0.79 -11.76
N MET A 130 -20.26 0.39 -12.99
CA MET A 130 -21.03 -0.82 -13.29
C MET A 130 -20.19 -2.10 -13.33
N ILE A 131 -18.86 -2.01 -13.34
CA ILE A 131 -17.97 -3.17 -13.35
C ILE A 131 -17.97 -3.82 -11.95
N PRO A 132 -18.26 -5.12 -11.82
CA PRO A 132 -18.20 -5.82 -10.54
C PRO A 132 -16.75 -5.97 -10.06
N VAL A 133 -16.49 -5.60 -8.80
CA VAL A 133 -15.15 -5.61 -8.18
C VAL A 133 -15.07 -6.53 -6.96
N ASP A 134 -16.18 -7.11 -6.52
CA ASP A 134 -16.29 -7.96 -5.32
C ASP A 134 -16.47 -9.45 -5.64
N GLY A 135 -16.26 -9.84 -6.91
CA GLY A 135 -16.41 -11.21 -7.39
C GLY A 135 -17.86 -11.70 -7.50
N LYS A 136 -18.86 -10.83 -7.30
CA LYS A 136 -20.28 -11.17 -7.44
C LYS A 136 -20.84 -10.62 -8.75
N GLU A 137 -21.87 -11.29 -9.28
CA GLU A 137 -22.57 -10.81 -10.47
C GLU A 137 -23.32 -9.49 -10.22
N GLY A 138 -23.41 -8.68 -11.27
CA GLY A 138 -24.09 -7.38 -11.24
C GLY A 138 -23.28 -6.25 -10.57
N PRO A 139 -23.71 -5.00 -10.73
CA PRO A 139 -22.98 -3.81 -10.27
C PRO A 139 -23.04 -3.63 -8.75
N ALA A 140 -22.14 -2.79 -8.24
CA ALA A 140 -22.21 -2.31 -6.86
C ALA A 140 -23.45 -1.42 -6.62
N ASP A 141 -23.81 -1.22 -5.35
CA ASP A 141 -24.89 -0.30 -4.97
C ASP A 141 -24.39 1.16 -4.95
N VAL A 142 -23.16 1.35 -4.47
CA VAL A 142 -22.52 2.65 -4.30
C VAL A 142 -21.11 2.66 -4.90
N CYS A 143 -20.80 3.70 -5.67
CA CYS A 143 -19.46 4.02 -6.13
C CYS A 143 -18.90 5.19 -5.31
N VAL A 144 -17.81 4.95 -4.57
CA VAL A 144 -17.04 6.00 -3.92
C VAL A 144 -16.06 6.57 -4.93
N ILE A 145 -16.12 7.86 -5.19
CA ILE A 145 -15.25 8.56 -6.12
C ILE A 145 -14.33 9.46 -5.31
N GLU A 146 -13.02 9.29 -5.42
CA GLU A 146 -12.06 10.26 -4.88
C GLU A 146 -11.54 11.15 -6.00
N LEU A 147 -11.67 12.47 -5.84
CA LEU A 147 -10.96 13.45 -6.65
C LEU A 147 -9.62 13.79 -5.98
N GLY A 148 -8.52 13.37 -6.61
CA GLY A 148 -7.15 13.72 -6.28
C GLY A 148 -6.88 15.23 -6.38
N GLY A 149 -5.70 15.66 -5.94
CA GLY A 149 -5.34 17.10 -5.91
C GLY A 149 -6.12 17.89 -4.86
N VAL A 150 -6.15 19.21 -5.02
CA VAL A 150 -6.95 20.13 -4.21
C VAL A 150 -7.88 20.99 -5.08
N ILE A 151 -8.93 21.53 -4.47
CA ILE A 151 -9.83 22.47 -5.15
C ILE A 151 -9.10 23.80 -5.37
N GLY A 152 -9.08 24.27 -6.62
CA GLY A 152 -8.44 25.53 -7.03
C GLY A 152 -7.30 25.34 -8.01
N ASP A 153 -6.80 24.11 -8.16
CA ASP A 153 -5.75 23.76 -9.11
C ASP A 153 -6.28 23.73 -10.55
N ILE A 154 -5.43 24.10 -11.51
CA ILE A 154 -5.76 24.15 -12.95
C ILE A 154 -6.07 22.74 -13.46
N GLU A 155 -5.29 21.77 -13.00
CA GLU A 155 -5.37 20.36 -13.40
C GLU A 155 -6.71 19.73 -13.00
N SER A 156 -7.33 20.20 -11.91
CA SER A 156 -8.59 19.67 -11.41
C SER A 156 -9.82 20.32 -12.05
N MET A 157 -9.68 21.44 -12.76
CA MET A 157 -10.83 22.19 -13.30
C MET A 157 -11.74 21.36 -14.23
N PRO A 158 -11.22 20.58 -15.20
CA PRO A 158 -12.08 19.77 -16.08
C PRO A 158 -12.89 18.72 -15.31
N PHE A 159 -12.29 18.12 -14.27
CA PHE A 159 -12.96 17.11 -13.45
C PHE A 159 -14.05 17.71 -12.56
N ILE A 160 -13.79 18.87 -11.96
CA ILE A 160 -14.78 19.55 -11.12
C ILE A 160 -16.00 19.95 -11.96
N GLU A 161 -15.79 20.51 -13.15
CA GLU A 161 -16.88 20.84 -14.08
C GLU A 161 -17.65 19.58 -14.50
N ALA A 162 -16.95 18.51 -14.88
CA ALA A 162 -17.57 17.23 -15.24
C ALA A 162 -18.41 16.65 -14.10
N LEU A 163 -17.89 16.67 -12.86
CA LEU A 163 -18.59 16.16 -11.66
C LEU A 163 -19.76 17.07 -11.27
N GLY A 164 -19.65 18.39 -11.51
CA GLY A 164 -20.74 19.35 -11.37
C GLY A 164 -21.91 18.97 -12.28
N GLN A 165 -21.66 18.87 -13.59
CA GLN A 165 -22.65 18.42 -14.57
C GLN A 165 -23.21 17.03 -14.25
N PHE A 166 -22.33 16.11 -13.84
CA PHE A 166 -22.70 14.75 -13.46
C PHE A 166 -23.71 14.71 -12.32
N SER A 167 -23.52 15.56 -11.30
CA SER A 167 -24.43 15.61 -10.14
C SER A 167 -25.86 15.99 -10.52
N TYR A 168 -26.04 16.85 -11.52
CA TYR A 168 -27.36 17.17 -12.08
C TYR A 168 -27.90 16.04 -12.95
N ARG A 169 -27.05 15.42 -13.78
CA ARG A 169 -27.42 14.33 -14.69
C ARG A 169 -27.96 13.11 -13.95
N VAL A 170 -27.29 12.66 -12.89
CA VAL A 170 -27.73 11.50 -12.10
C VAL A 170 -28.94 11.82 -11.22
N GLY A 171 -29.21 13.11 -10.98
CA GLY A 171 -30.38 13.58 -10.25
C GLY A 171 -30.27 13.53 -8.72
N PRO A 172 -31.22 14.21 -8.04
CA PRO A 172 -31.23 14.31 -6.58
C PRO A 172 -31.40 12.93 -5.93
N GLY A 173 -30.70 12.71 -4.82
CA GLY A 173 -30.74 11.42 -4.12
C GLY A 173 -29.83 10.35 -4.71
N ASN A 174 -29.04 10.65 -5.74
CA ASN A 174 -28.07 9.73 -6.35
C ASN A 174 -26.61 10.16 -6.17
N PHE A 175 -26.37 11.38 -5.67
CA PHE A 175 -25.04 11.96 -5.51
C PHE A 175 -24.87 12.56 -4.11
N CYS A 176 -23.76 12.24 -3.45
CA CYS A 176 -23.38 12.80 -2.15
C CYS A 176 -21.94 13.31 -2.20
N LEU A 177 -21.73 14.59 -1.89
CA LEU A 177 -20.43 15.23 -1.84
C LEU A 177 -19.92 15.34 -0.39
N ILE A 178 -18.73 14.81 -0.16
CA ILE A 178 -17.97 14.91 1.08
C ILE A 178 -16.72 15.72 0.80
N HIS A 179 -16.58 16.86 1.47
CA HIS A 179 -15.42 17.73 1.29
C HIS A 179 -14.46 17.60 2.48
N VAL A 180 -13.23 17.14 2.22
CA VAL A 180 -12.19 16.97 3.24
C VAL A 180 -11.38 18.26 3.34
N SER A 181 -11.37 18.89 4.50
CA SER A 181 -10.73 20.20 4.70
C SER A 181 -9.90 20.25 5.98
N LEU A 182 -8.88 21.11 6.02
CA LEU A 182 -8.01 21.27 7.18
C LEU A 182 -8.54 22.37 8.12
N VAL A 183 -8.67 22.03 9.40
CA VAL A 183 -8.89 22.98 10.49
C VAL A 183 -7.63 22.99 11.36
N PRO A 184 -6.65 23.87 11.05
CA PRO A 184 -5.40 23.90 11.78
C PRO A 184 -5.59 24.41 13.21
N VAL A 185 -4.79 23.86 14.12
CA VAL A 185 -4.69 24.33 15.51
C VAL A 185 -3.36 25.04 15.65
N LEU A 186 -3.40 26.36 15.88
CA LEU A 186 -2.17 27.14 16.04
C LEU A 186 -1.62 26.90 17.44
N SER A 187 -0.45 26.25 17.56
CA SER A 187 0.15 25.86 18.84
C SER A 187 0.33 27.03 19.81
N VAL A 188 0.60 28.23 19.30
CA VAL A 188 0.81 29.45 20.11
C VAL A 188 -0.47 29.88 20.85
N VAL A 189 -1.64 29.69 20.24
CA VAL A 189 -2.93 30.21 20.75
C VAL A 189 -3.85 29.07 21.22
N GLY A 190 -3.62 27.85 20.76
CA GLY A 190 -4.49 26.68 21.01
C GLY A 190 -5.83 26.70 20.26
N GLU A 191 -6.13 27.78 19.53
CA GLU A 191 -7.42 28.00 18.87
C GLU A 191 -7.51 27.26 17.53
N GLN A 192 -8.66 26.61 17.29
CA GLN A 192 -9.00 25.95 16.03
C GLN A 192 -9.43 26.97 14.97
N LYS A 193 -8.69 27.09 13.87
CA LYS A 193 -8.94 28.12 12.85
C LYS A 193 -9.78 27.57 11.70
N THR A 194 -11.00 28.11 11.55
CA THR A 194 -11.98 27.67 10.53
C THR A 194 -11.82 28.35 9.17
N LYS A 195 -11.05 29.43 9.07
CA LYS A 195 -10.97 30.25 7.86
C LYS A 195 -10.51 29.48 6.61
N PRO A 196 -9.47 28.62 6.65
CA PRO A 196 -9.07 27.83 5.49
C PRO A 196 -10.23 27.01 4.92
N THR A 197 -10.99 26.33 5.78
CA THR A 197 -12.17 25.57 5.38
C THR A 197 -13.28 26.44 4.76
N GLN A 198 -13.52 27.63 5.30
CA GLN A 198 -14.50 28.57 4.74
C GLN A 198 -14.14 28.99 3.31
N HIS A 199 -12.87 29.32 3.07
CA HIS A 199 -12.39 29.70 1.73
C HIS A 199 -12.45 28.52 0.75
N SER A 200 -12.08 27.33 1.21
CA SER A 200 -12.12 26.12 0.39
C SER A 200 -13.55 25.75 -0.04
N VAL A 201 -14.52 25.80 0.89
CA VAL A 201 -15.95 25.57 0.56
C VAL A 201 -16.51 26.67 -0.35
N ARG A 202 -16.05 27.92 -0.21
CA ARG A 202 -16.43 29.01 -1.14
C ARG A 202 -15.91 28.73 -2.54
N GLY A 203 -14.66 28.29 -2.68
CA GLY A 203 -14.07 27.89 -3.96
C GLY A 203 -14.85 26.75 -4.62
N LEU A 204 -15.10 25.68 -3.86
CA LEU A 204 -15.88 24.53 -4.33
C LEU A 204 -17.28 24.91 -4.84
N ARG A 205 -18.00 25.77 -4.10
CA ARG A 205 -19.31 26.29 -4.52
C ARG A 205 -19.24 27.20 -5.73
N GLY A 206 -18.18 28.00 -5.84
CA GLY A 206 -17.94 28.82 -7.03
C GLY A 206 -17.76 28.01 -8.31
N LEU A 207 -17.34 26.75 -8.17
CA LEU A 207 -17.21 25.77 -9.26
C LEU A 207 -18.45 24.87 -9.41
N GLY A 208 -19.58 25.23 -8.80
CA GLY A 208 -20.86 24.52 -8.97
C GLY A 208 -21.09 23.31 -8.07
N LEU A 209 -20.17 22.98 -7.16
CA LEU A 209 -20.31 21.86 -6.24
C LEU A 209 -20.62 22.32 -4.81
N THR A 210 -21.64 21.73 -4.19
CA THR A 210 -22.03 22.04 -2.80
C THR A 210 -21.86 20.82 -1.90
N PRO A 211 -21.06 20.90 -0.81
CA PRO A 211 -20.81 19.75 0.03
C PRO A 211 -22.05 19.38 0.85
N ASN A 212 -22.37 18.10 0.91
CA ASN A 212 -23.40 17.57 1.81
C ASN A 212 -22.85 17.27 3.20
N ILE A 213 -21.57 16.88 3.27
CA ILE A 213 -20.83 16.55 4.49
C ILE A 213 -19.47 17.25 4.43
N LEU A 214 -19.04 17.78 5.57
CA LEU A 214 -17.73 18.39 5.74
C LEU A 214 -16.89 17.51 6.67
N ALA A 215 -15.79 16.96 6.15
CA ALA A 215 -14.84 16.16 6.91
C ALA A 215 -13.63 17.02 7.29
N CYS A 216 -13.61 17.50 8.52
CA CYS A 216 -12.59 18.42 9.00
C CYS A 216 -11.42 17.66 9.65
N ARG A 217 -10.28 17.63 8.96
CA ARG A 217 -9.00 17.16 9.50
C ARG A 217 -8.47 18.16 10.52
N SER A 218 -8.08 17.69 11.70
CA SER A 218 -7.44 18.51 12.73
C SER A 218 -6.52 17.66 13.60
N THR A 219 -5.75 18.27 14.49
CA THR A 219 -4.93 17.52 15.47
C THR A 219 -5.76 17.06 16.68
N LYS A 220 -6.85 17.78 16.98
CA LYS A 220 -7.76 17.51 18.10
C LYS A 220 -9.21 17.47 17.62
N ALA A 221 -10.09 16.87 18.40
CA ALA A 221 -11.52 16.91 18.13
C ALA A 221 -12.03 18.36 18.05
N LEU A 222 -12.91 18.64 17.08
CA LEU A 222 -13.48 19.96 16.93
C LEU A 222 -14.41 20.33 18.08
N GLU A 223 -14.28 21.56 18.57
CA GLU A 223 -15.20 22.14 19.55
C GLU A 223 -16.58 22.42 18.92
N GLU A 224 -17.64 22.40 19.72
CA GLU A 224 -19.02 22.61 19.22
C GLU A 224 -19.26 24.03 18.68
N ASN A 225 -18.59 25.04 19.24
CA ASN A 225 -18.58 26.41 18.73
C ASN A 225 -17.97 26.48 17.30
N VAL A 226 -16.92 25.69 17.03
CA VAL A 226 -16.19 25.61 15.76
C VAL A 226 -17.06 24.91 14.73
N LYS A 227 -17.74 23.81 15.09
CA LYS A 227 -18.73 23.16 14.23
C LYS A 227 -19.90 24.09 13.90
N THR A 228 -20.44 24.80 14.90
CA THR A 228 -21.53 25.76 14.69
C THR A 228 -21.12 26.89 13.74
N LYS A 229 -19.91 27.43 13.93
CA LYS A 229 -19.33 28.45 13.05
C LYS A 229 -19.18 27.92 11.63
N LEU A 230 -18.58 26.73 11.45
CA LEU A 230 -18.47 26.10 10.14
C LEU A 230 -19.84 25.87 9.50
N SER A 231 -20.84 25.43 10.27
CA SER A 231 -22.20 25.24 9.77
C SER A 231 -22.80 26.51 9.17
N GLN A 232 -22.67 27.64 9.87
CA GLN A 232 -23.17 28.94 9.41
C GLN A 232 -22.42 29.44 8.16
N PHE A 233 -21.09 29.35 8.13
CA PHE A 233 -20.30 29.89 7.01
C PHE A 233 -20.28 28.98 5.77
N CYS A 234 -20.33 27.67 5.97
CA CYS A 234 -20.25 26.68 4.89
C CYS A 234 -21.63 26.20 4.42
N HIS A 235 -22.71 26.55 5.14
CA HIS A 235 -24.10 26.12 4.87
C HIS A 235 -24.26 24.59 4.86
N VAL A 236 -23.52 23.91 5.73
CA VAL A 236 -23.63 22.46 5.97
C VAL A 236 -24.26 22.27 7.35
N PRO A 237 -25.29 21.42 7.54
CA PRO A 237 -25.86 21.15 8.86
C PRO A 237 -24.77 20.72 9.85
N ALA A 238 -24.81 21.20 11.09
CA ALA A 238 -23.81 20.85 12.10
C ALA A 238 -23.69 19.33 12.32
N GLU A 239 -24.80 18.59 12.18
CA GLU A 239 -24.86 17.12 12.23
C GLU A 239 -24.04 16.43 11.11
N ASN A 240 -23.78 17.13 10.01
CA ASN A 240 -23.02 16.65 8.85
C ASN A 240 -21.57 17.17 8.85
N ILE A 241 -21.10 17.79 9.93
CA ILE A 241 -19.71 18.22 10.10
C ILE A 241 -19.00 17.20 10.99
N VAL A 242 -18.16 16.38 10.37
CA VAL A 242 -17.41 15.32 11.06
C VAL A 242 -15.97 15.76 11.31
N THR A 243 -15.45 15.44 12.49
CA THR A 243 -14.05 15.65 12.86
C THR A 243 -13.22 14.41 12.55
N LEU A 244 -12.10 14.62 11.88
CA LEU A 244 -11.06 13.62 11.65
C LEU A 244 -9.80 14.08 12.37
N TYR A 245 -9.66 13.72 13.65
CA TYR A 245 -8.47 14.07 14.42
C TYR A 245 -7.35 13.04 14.24
N ASP A 246 -6.14 13.38 14.71
CA ASP A 246 -5.01 12.45 14.68
C ASP A 246 -5.31 11.23 15.55
N VAL A 247 -5.30 10.06 14.92
CA VAL A 247 -5.56 8.77 15.56
C VAL A 247 -4.29 7.93 15.62
N PRO A 248 -4.14 7.02 16.61
CA PRO A 248 -2.94 6.20 16.75
C PRO A 248 -2.64 5.28 15.56
N ASN A 249 -3.68 4.82 14.88
CA ASN A 249 -3.59 4.03 13.65
C ASN A 249 -4.81 4.29 12.76
N ILE A 250 -4.64 4.10 11.45
CA ILE A 250 -5.67 4.38 10.44
C ILE A 250 -6.96 3.54 10.59
N TRP A 251 -6.92 2.40 11.31
CA TRP A 251 -8.12 1.59 11.54
C TRP A 251 -9.10 2.22 12.53
N HIS A 252 -8.71 3.26 13.26
CA HIS A 252 -9.66 4.07 14.05
C HIS A 252 -10.59 4.91 13.17
N VAL A 253 -10.20 5.27 11.94
CA VAL A 253 -10.96 6.24 11.12
C VAL A 253 -12.38 5.76 10.77
N PRO A 254 -12.63 4.49 10.35
CA PRO A 254 -13.99 4.00 10.17
C PRO A 254 -14.82 4.06 11.45
N LEU A 255 -14.24 3.70 12.60
CA LEU A 255 -14.93 3.75 13.90
C LEU A 255 -15.31 5.19 14.28
N LEU A 256 -14.38 6.13 14.09
CA LEU A 256 -14.59 7.55 14.33
C LEU A 256 -15.72 8.14 13.47
N LEU A 257 -15.78 7.75 12.19
CA LEU A 257 -16.86 8.16 11.28
C LEU A 257 -18.21 7.53 11.63
N LYS A 258 -18.20 6.26 12.09
CA LYS A 258 -19.40 5.58 12.57
C LYS A 258 -19.99 6.28 13.79
N ASP A 259 -19.14 6.61 14.77
CA ASP A 259 -19.59 7.20 16.04
C ASP A 259 -20.14 8.62 15.84
N GLN A 260 -19.67 9.33 14.80
CA GLN A 260 -20.21 10.61 14.34
C GLN A 260 -21.38 10.47 13.35
N LYS A 261 -21.92 9.26 13.15
CA LYS A 261 -23.08 8.97 12.29
C LYS A 261 -22.92 9.39 10.83
N ALA A 262 -21.68 9.43 10.31
CA ALA A 262 -21.40 9.80 8.92
C ALA A 262 -22.18 8.93 7.91
N HIS A 263 -22.23 7.62 8.16
CA HIS A 263 -23.00 6.65 7.37
C HIS A 263 -24.50 7.01 7.31
N GLU A 264 -25.10 7.47 8.41
CA GLU A 264 -26.52 7.86 8.41
C GLU A 264 -26.77 9.11 7.57
N ALA A 265 -25.86 10.08 7.63
CA ALA A 265 -25.91 11.29 6.81
C ALA A 265 -25.82 10.93 5.31
N ILE A 266 -24.90 10.03 4.93
CA ILE A 266 -24.75 9.56 3.55
C ILE A 266 -26.02 8.83 3.08
N LEU A 267 -26.53 7.88 3.87
CA LEU A 267 -27.75 7.13 3.53
C LEU A 267 -28.98 8.04 3.39
N LYS A 268 -29.05 9.12 4.19
CA LYS A 268 -30.10 10.16 4.10
C LYS A 268 -29.98 10.94 2.79
N VAL A 269 -28.77 11.36 2.40
CA VAL A 269 -28.54 12.10 1.16
C VAL A 269 -28.83 11.22 -0.08
N LEU A 270 -28.47 9.94 -0.03
CA LEU A 270 -28.61 9.01 -1.17
C LEU A 270 -29.97 8.29 -1.25
N ASN A 271 -30.95 8.66 -0.42
CA ASN A 271 -32.25 7.99 -0.32
C ASN A 271 -32.14 6.46 -0.10
N LEU A 272 -31.13 6.03 0.67
CA LEU A 272 -30.87 4.62 0.98
C LEU A 272 -31.34 4.21 2.38
N LYS A 273 -32.21 5.00 3.01
CA LYS A 273 -32.71 4.73 4.37
C LYS A 273 -33.44 3.39 4.50
N CYS A 274 -34.06 2.89 3.43
CA CYS A 274 -34.72 1.57 3.42
C CYS A 274 -33.72 0.40 3.58
N VAL A 275 -32.44 0.62 3.28
CA VAL A 275 -31.37 -0.37 3.41
C VAL A 275 -30.57 -0.17 4.71
N ARG A 276 -31.05 0.66 5.63
CA ARG A 276 -30.38 1.03 6.89
C ARG A 276 -30.24 -0.18 7.82
N ARG A 277 -29.19 -0.97 7.62
CA ARG A 277 -28.67 -1.90 8.63
C ARG A 277 -27.67 -1.16 9.50
N LYS A 278 -27.63 -1.49 10.79
CA LYS A 278 -26.61 -0.98 11.69
C LYS A 278 -25.24 -1.48 11.20
N PRO A 279 -24.23 -0.62 11.03
CA PRO A 279 -22.94 -1.06 10.52
C PRO A 279 -22.30 -2.05 11.49
N ASP A 280 -22.06 -3.28 11.02
CA ASP A 280 -21.30 -4.28 11.76
C ASP A 280 -19.80 -4.09 11.52
N LEU A 281 -19.09 -3.68 12.55
CA LEU A 281 -17.65 -3.46 12.57
C LEU A 281 -16.97 -4.27 13.67
N GLY A 282 -17.56 -5.42 14.08
CA GLY A 282 -17.04 -6.24 15.17
C GLY A 282 -15.57 -6.64 14.97
N GLU A 283 -15.25 -7.18 13.80
CA GLU A 283 -13.89 -7.57 13.41
C GLU A 283 -12.94 -6.37 13.36
N TRP A 284 -13.39 -5.25 12.77
CA TRP A 284 -12.61 -4.03 12.66
C TRP A 284 -12.24 -3.48 14.04
N LYS A 285 -13.21 -3.41 14.95
CA LYS A 285 -13.02 -2.97 16.34
C LYS A 285 -12.06 -3.88 17.10
N ALA A 286 -12.16 -5.21 16.92
CA ALA A 286 -11.27 -6.16 17.56
C ALA A 286 -9.81 -5.92 17.10
N ARG A 287 -9.60 -5.74 15.79
CA ARG A 287 -8.27 -5.47 15.23
C ARG A 287 -7.69 -4.15 15.69
N THR A 288 -8.47 -3.07 15.68
CA THR A 288 -8.03 -1.76 16.18
C THR A 288 -7.54 -1.88 17.63
N LYS A 289 -8.32 -2.57 18.48
CA LYS A 289 -7.95 -2.80 19.88
C LYS A 289 -6.67 -3.62 20.03
N ILE A 290 -6.48 -4.67 19.22
CA ILE A 290 -5.24 -5.46 19.23
C ILE A 290 -4.05 -4.56 18.90
N CYS A 291 -4.15 -3.74 17.85
CA CYS A 291 -3.08 -2.84 17.42
C CYS A 291 -2.66 -1.85 18.52
N ASP A 292 -3.64 -1.34 19.29
CA ASP A 292 -3.39 -0.36 20.34
C ASP A 292 -2.62 -0.92 21.56
N VAL A 293 -2.63 -2.25 21.76
CA VAL A 293 -2.04 -2.90 22.96
C VAL A 293 -0.77 -3.71 22.66
N LEU A 294 -0.19 -3.58 21.47
CA LEU A 294 1.02 -4.31 21.10
C LEU A 294 2.24 -3.72 21.80
N HIS A 295 2.88 -4.53 22.64
CA HIS A 295 4.07 -4.13 23.41
C HIS A 295 5.34 -4.84 22.94
N ASP A 296 5.26 -6.15 22.69
CA ASP A 296 6.42 -6.93 22.28
C ASP A 296 6.84 -6.58 20.86
N ALA A 297 8.07 -6.10 20.70
CA ALA A 297 8.57 -5.66 19.42
C ALA A 297 9.08 -6.82 18.55
N VAL A 298 8.97 -6.64 17.23
CA VAL A 298 9.71 -7.41 16.22
C VAL A 298 10.43 -6.41 15.32
N LYS A 299 11.75 -6.55 15.19
CA LYS A 299 12.59 -5.65 14.39
C LYS A 299 12.86 -6.26 13.03
N ILE A 300 12.45 -5.57 11.98
CA ILE A 300 12.70 -5.99 10.59
C ILE A 300 13.60 -4.96 9.91
N ALA A 301 14.77 -5.39 9.46
CA ALA A 301 15.66 -4.58 8.65
C ALA A 301 15.15 -4.55 7.20
N MET A 302 14.73 -3.38 6.73
CA MET A 302 14.35 -3.17 5.34
C MET A 302 15.53 -2.57 4.57
N VAL A 303 16.12 -3.40 3.71
CA VAL A 303 17.34 -3.05 2.96
C VAL A 303 16.97 -2.49 1.59
N GLY A 304 16.84 -1.18 1.53
CA GLY A 304 16.23 -0.47 0.41
C GLY A 304 17.12 0.58 -0.25
N LYS A 305 16.64 1.11 -1.38
CA LYS A 305 17.24 2.22 -2.12
C LYS A 305 16.73 3.59 -1.64
N TYR A 306 15.52 3.61 -1.06
CA TYR A 306 14.76 4.83 -0.71
C TYR A 306 14.42 4.90 0.79
N THR A 307 15.43 4.77 1.66
CA THR A 307 15.21 4.73 3.12
C THR A 307 14.66 6.03 3.72
N GLY A 308 14.88 7.17 3.06
CA GLY A 308 14.36 8.47 3.50
C GLY A 308 12.90 8.75 3.13
N LEU A 309 12.25 7.89 2.34
CA LEU A 309 10.89 8.10 1.84
C LEU A 309 10.03 6.85 2.10
N SER A 310 9.25 6.88 3.18
CA SER A 310 8.34 5.78 3.55
C SER A 310 7.35 5.42 2.45
N ASP A 311 6.93 6.41 1.66
CA ASP A 311 5.88 6.27 0.65
C ASP A 311 6.33 5.43 -0.56
N ALA A 312 7.65 5.31 -0.77
CA ALA A 312 8.22 4.44 -1.79
C ALA A 312 8.06 2.94 -1.48
N TYR A 313 7.70 2.60 -0.24
CA TYR A 313 7.54 1.21 0.24
C TYR A 313 6.25 1.01 1.05
N LEU A 314 5.22 1.84 0.82
CA LEU A 314 4.03 1.84 1.67
C LEU A 314 3.31 0.49 1.67
N SER A 315 3.21 -0.20 0.52
CA SER A 315 2.57 -1.52 0.44
C SER A 315 3.30 -2.55 1.27
N VAL A 316 4.64 -2.55 1.20
CA VAL A 316 5.50 -3.42 2.02
C VAL A 316 5.31 -3.13 3.51
N LEU A 317 5.30 -1.85 3.90
CA LEU A 317 5.05 -1.43 5.28
C LEU A 317 3.68 -1.88 5.78
N LYS A 318 2.62 -1.72 4.98
CA LYS A 318 1.27 -2.18 5.36
C LYS A 318 1.21 -3.70 5.43
N ALA A 319 1.89 -4.42 4.54
CA ALA A 319 1.95 -5.88 4.61
C ALA A 319 2.69 -6.39 5.86
N LEU A 320 3.82 -5.78 6.23
CA LEU A 320 4.52 -6.04 7.48
C LEU A 320 3.64 -5.73 8.70
N LEU A 321 2.91 -4.61 8.67
CA LEU A 321 2.00 -4.22 9.74
C LEU A 321 0.88 -5.26 9.92
N HIS A 322 0.24 -5.69 8.83
CA HIS A 322 -0.82 -6.71 8.87
C HIS A 322 -0.30 -8.02 9.48
N ALA A 323 0.87 -8.49 9.03
CA ALA A 323 1.50 -9.69 9.56
C ALA A 323 1.91 -9.56 11.03
N SER A 324 2.44 -8.40 11.43
CA SER A 324 2.86 -8.13 12.81
C SER A 324 1.68 -8.10 13.77
N VAL A 325 0.57 -7.46 13.37
CA VAL A 325 -0.67 -7.46 14.15
C VAL A 325 -1.24 -8.86 14.29
N ALA A 326 -1.21 -9.68 13.23
CA ALA A 326 -1.65 -11.09 13.28
C ALA A 326 -0.78 -11.96 14.20
N CYS A 327 0.51 -11.64 14.32
CA CYS A 327 1.45 -12.29 15.25
C CYS A 327 1.49 -11.64 16.64
N HIS A 328 0.61 -10.67 16.93
CA HIS A 328 0.59 -9.93 18.19
C HIS A 328 1.94 -9.26 18.55
N ARG A 329 2.62 -8.70 17.54
CA ARG A 329 3.89 -7.97 17.71
C ARG A 329 3.81 -6.54 17.24
N LYS A 330 4.46 -5.64 17.97
CA LYS A 330 4.70 -4.26 17.55
C LYS A 330 5.81 -4.24 16.50
N LEU A 331 5.47 -3.87 15.27
CA LEU A 331 6.45 -3.72 14.20
C LEU A 331 7.40 -2.56 14.48
N ILE A 332 8.71 -2.84 14.41
CA ILE A 332 9.77 -1.85 14.33
C ILE A 332 10.49 -2.09 13.01
N VAL A 333 10.52 -1.08 12.15
CA VAL A 333 11.22 -1.13 10.86
C VAL A 333 12.52 -0.37 10.99
N GLU A 334 13.63 -1.09 10.82
CA GLU A 334 14.96 -0.51 10.75
C GLU A 334 15.31 -0.26 9.27
N TRP A 335 15.48 1.00 8.91
CA TRP A 335 15.76 1.39 7.53
C TRP A 335 17.26 1.31 7.26
N VAL A 336 17.65 0.39 6.37
CA VAL A 336 19.06 0.19 6.01
C VAL A 336 19.24 0.58 4.54
N ALA A 337 20.00 1.64 4.29
CA ALA A 337 20.26 2.05 2.92
C ALA A 337 21.26 1.07 2.31
N ALA A 338 20.90 0.47 1.17
CA ALA A 338 21.71 -0.60 0.61
C ALA A 338 23.14 -0.13 0.24
N GLY A 339 23.30 1.10 -0.25
CA GLY A 339 24.63 1.67 -0.52
C GLY A 339 25.52 1.79 0.73
N ASP A 340 24.92 1.96 1.91
CA ASP A 340 25.68 2.12 3.15
C ASP A 340 26.34 0.81 3.62
N LEU A 341 25.90 -0.33 3.08
CA LEU A 341 26.48 -1.65 3.36
C LEU A 341 27.69 -1.98 2.45
N GLU A 342 28.01 -1.14 1.46
CA GLU A 342 29.04 -1.41 0.45
C GLU A 342 30.47 -1.06 0.93
N ASP A 343 31.46 -1.72 0.34
CA ASP A 343 32.89 -1.53 0.67
C ASP A 343 33.41 -0.12 0.33
N SER A 344 32.78 0.56 -0.63
CA SER A 344 33.04 1.98 -0.93
C SER A 344 32.73 2.84 0.29
N THR A 345 31.55 2.68 0.87
CA THR A 345 31.11 3.39 2.08
C THR A 345 31.98 3.04 3.28
N ALA A 346 32.44 1.79 3.39
CA ALA A 346 33.39 1.39 4.45
C ALA A 346 34.69 2.23 4.42
N LYS A 347 35.11 2.71 3.24
CA LYS A 347 36.30 3.55 3.05
C LYS A 347 35.98 5.05 3.17
N GLU A 348 34.87 5.48 2.58
CA GLU A 348 34.50 6.90 2.47
C GLU A 348 33.83 7.44 3.74
N ALA A 349 32.98 6.63 4.38
CA ALA A 349 32.22 7.00 5.58
C ALA A 349 32.11 5.80 6.56
N PRO A 350 33.20 5.45 7.27
CA PRO A 350 33.24 4.26 8.14
C PRO A 350 32.16 4.23 9.22
N ASP A 351 31.79 5.39 9.77
CA ASP A 351 30.75 5.50 10.81
C ASP A 351 29.36 5.17 10.28
N VAL A 352 29.05 5.62 9.06
CA VAL A 352 27.77 5.33 8.38
C VAL A 352 27.68 3.84 8.05
N TYR A 353 28.76 3.28 7.50
CA TYR A 353 28.86 1.85 7.23
C TYR A 353 28.64 1.01 8.50
N LYS A 354 29.34 1.36 9.58
CA LYS A 354 29.22 0.66 10.86
C LYS A 354 27.79 0.72 11.41
N ALA A 355 27.16 1.89 11.40
CA ALA A 355 25.78 2.07 11.86
C ALA A 355 24.79 1.23 11.04
N ALA A 356 24.93 1.22 9.70
CA ALA A 356 24.08 0.41 8.82
C ALA A 356 24.21 -1.10 9.12
N TRP A 357 25.43 -1.59 9.33
CA TRP A 357 25.67 -2.97 9.72
C TRP A 357 25.19 -3.30 11.13
N GLU A 358 25.27 -2.39 12.08
CA GLU A 358 24.71 -2.58 13.44
C GLU A 358 23.18 -2.72 13.40
N LEU A 359 22.49 -1.89 12.59
CA LEU A 359 21.05 -2.01 12.36
C LEU A 359 20.68 -3.35 11.72
N LEU A 360 21.39 -3.76 10.67
CA LEU A 360 21.15 -5.03 9.99
C LEU A 360 21.37 -6.24 10.93
N LYS A 361 22.46 -6.23 11.71
CA LYS A 361 22.81 -7.32 12.64
C LYS A 361 21.88 -7.39 13.85
N GLY A 362 21.30 -6.25 14.26
CA GLY A 362 20.37 -6.15 15.38
C GLY A 362 18.91 -6.46 15.06
N ALA A 363 18.58 -6.80 13.80
CA ALA A 363 17.23 -7.13 13.37
C ALA A 363 16.89 -8.61 13.54
N ASP A 364 15.62 -8.89 13.81
CA ASP A 364 15.07 -10.26 13.95
C ASP A 364 14.74 -10.90 12.59
N GLY A 365 14.66 -10.08 11.53
CA GLY A 365 14.44 -10.50 10.15
C GLY A 365 14.88 -9.45 9.15
N ILE A 366 15.20 -9.88 7.93
CA ILE A 366 15.70 -9.04 6.83
C ILE A 366 14.73 -9.12 5.66
N LEU A 367 14.36 -7.96 5.11
CA LEU A 367 13.54 -7.84 3.91
C LEU A 367 14.29 -7.03 2.85
N VAL A 368 14.42 -7.61 1.65
CA VAL A 368 14.93 -6.91 0.47
C VAL A 368 13.76 -6.71 -0.50
N PRO A 369 13.23 -5.48 -0.65
CA PRO A 369 12.08 -5.22 -1.51
C PRO A 369 12.50 -5.18 -2.99
N GLY A 370 11.50 -5.01 -3.86
CA GLY A 370 11.71 -4.75 -5.27
C GLY A 370 12.56 -3.50 -5.53
N GLY A 371 13.10 -3.38 -6.73
CA GLY A 371 13.88 -2.23 -7.14
C GLY A 371 14.33 -2.34 -8.60
N PHE A 372 15.00 -1.29 -9.07
CA PHE A 372 15.52 -1.21 -10.43
C PHE A 372 16.85 -0.44 -10.45
N GLY A 373 17.67 -0.78 -11.44
CA GLY A 373 19.01 -0.22 -11.61
C GLY A 373 20.05 -0.82 -10.65
N ASP A 374 21.30 -0.44 -10.90
CA ASP A 374 22.52 -0.98 -10.28
C ASP A 374 22.81 -0.45 -8.84
N ARG A 375 22.30 0.74 -8.51
CA ARG A 375 22.58 1.40 -7.22
C ARG A 375 22.15 0.53 -6.02
N GLY A 376 23.13 0.21 -5.16
CA GLY A 376 22.90 -0.53 -3.92
C GLY A 376 22.76 -2.05 -4.11
N VAL A 377 23.00 -2.59 -5.30
CA VAL A 377 22.89 -4.03 -5.57
C VAL A 377 23.89 -4.82 -4.73
N GLN A 378 25.14 -4.36 -4.61
CA GLN A 378 26.16 -5.08 -3.84
C GLN A 378 25.82 -5.12 -2.35
N GLY A 379 25.36 -4.01 -1.78
CA GLY A 379 24.92 -3.98 -0.39
C GLY A 379 23.73 -4.93 -0.11
N LYS A 380 22.80 -5.08 -1.05
CA LYS A 380 21.71 -6.08 -0.93
C LYS A 380 22.24 -7.51 -0.98
N ILE A 381 23.24 -7.80 -1.82
CA ILE A 381 23.92 -9.11 -1.87
C ILE A 381 24.57 -9.40 -0.52
N PHE A 382 25.25 -8.43 0.09
CA PHE A 382 25.84 -8.60 1.43
C PHE A 382 24.79 -8.84 2.51
N ALA A 383 23.64 -8.17 2.44
CA ALA A 383 22.53 -8.42 3.37
C ALA A 383 21.95 -9.83 3.23
N ALA A 384 21.73 -10.31 2.00
CA ALA A 384 21.26 -11.67 1.73
C ALA A 384 22.26 -12.72 2.23
N LYS A 385 23.57 -12.48 1.99
CA LYS A 385 24.66 -13.33 2.48
C LYS A 385 24.66 -13.42 4.00
N TYR A 386 24.58 -12.27 4.67
CA TYR A 386 24.52 -12.20 6.12
C TYR A 386 23.32 -12.99 6.66
N ALA A 387 22.14 -12.83 6.06
CA ALA A 387 20.95 -13.56 6.45
C ALA A 387 21.15 -15.08 6.34
N ARG A 388 21.64 -15.55 5.19
CA ARG A 388 21.90 -16.97 4.92
C ARG A 388 22.89 -17.59 5.91
N GLU A 389 24.02 -16.92 6.14
CA GLU A 389 25.11 -17.45 6.98
C GLU A 389 24.77 -17.43 8.47
N ASN A 390 24.01 -16.43 8.93
CA ASN A 390 23.66 -16.25 10.34
C ASN A 390 22.27 -16.79 10.70
N LYS A 391 21.60 -17.46 9.75
CA LYS A 391 20.27 -18.05 9.92
C LYS A 391 19.18 -17.02 10.31
N VAL A 392 19.33 -15.77 9.86
CA VAL A 392 18.36 -14.70 10.12
C VAL A 392 17.22 -14.80 9.08
N PRO A 393 15.94 -14.84 9.49
CA PRO A 393 14.80 -14.89 8.58
C PRO A 393 14.88 -13.85 7.46
N PHE A 394 14.72 -14.30 6.21
CA PHE A 394 14.89 -13.49 5.01
C PHE A 394 13.68 -13.59 4.07
N LEU A 395 13.23 -12.44 3.57
CA LEU A 395 12.27 -12.34 2.48
C LEU A 395 12.82 -11.43 1.37
N GLY A 396 13.03 -11.99 0.18
CA GLY A 396 13.37 -11.25 -1.03
C GLY A 396 12.15 -11.09 -1.95
N ILE A 397 11.82 -9.86 -2.34
CA ILE A 397 10.67 -9.55 -3.21
C ILE A 397 11.15 -9.03 -4.55
N CYS A 398 10.70 -9.63 -5.65
CA CYS A 398 11.07 -9.29 -7.02
C CYS A 398 12.60 -9.26 -7.17
N LEU A 399 13.22 -8.08 -7.25
CA LEU A 399 14.67 -7.93 -7.20
C LEU A 399 15.31 -8.64 -6.00
N GLY A 400 14.67 -8.66 -4.82
CA GLY A 400 15.20 -9.37 -3.65
C GLY A 400 15.39 -10.88 -3.87
N MET A 401 14.53 -11.53 -4.66
CA MET A 401 14.73 -12.93 -5.05
C MET A 401 15.94 -13.08 -5.96
N GLN A 402 16.06 -12.19 -6.95
CA GLN A 402 17.19 -12.19 -7.89
C GLN A 402 18.52 -12.01 -7.14
N ILE A 403 18.55 -11.11 -6.16
CA ILE A 403 19.71 -10.91 -5.28
C ILE A 403 20.04 -12.19 -4.49
N ALA A 404 19.04 -12.90 -3.97
CA ALA A 404 19.27 -14.14 -3.25
C ALA A 404 19.90 -15.23 -4.14
N VAL A 405 19.46 -15.34 -5.40
CA VAL A 405 20.04 -16.27 -6.38
C VAL A 405 21.48 -15.88 -6.74
N ILE A 406 21.73 -14.59 -7.00
CA ILE A 406 23.07 -14.07 -7.32
C ILE A 406 24.03 -14.30 -6.14
N GLU A 407 23.60 -14.00 -4.91
CA GLU A 407 24.39 -14.24 -3.70
C GLU A 407 24.74 -15.71 -3.55
N PHE A 408 23.77 -16.60 -3.72
CA PHE A 408 23.99 -18.04 -3.58
C PHE A 408 24.97 -18.56 -4.63
N ALA A 409 24.84 -18.12 -5.89
CA ALA A 409 25.78 -18.48 -6.95
C ALA A 409 27.22 -18.02 -6.66
N ARG A 410 27.38 -16.80 -6.12
CA ARG A 410 28.72 -16.29 -5.75
C ARG A 410 29.31 -17.04 -4.56
N SER A 411 28.54 -17.19 -3.49
CA SER A 411 29.04 -17.67 -2.21
C SER A 411 29.13 -19.19 -2.12
N VAL A 412 28.16 -19.92 -2.69
CA VAL A 412 28.06 -21.39 -2.54
C VAL A 412 28.60 -22.12 -3.76
N LEU A 413 28.32 -21.64 -4.97
CA LEU A 413 28.86 -22.24 -6.21
C LEU A 413 30.26 -21.70 -6.57
N GLY A 414 30.74 -20.64 -5.91
CA GLY A 414 32.03 -20.02 -6.18
C GLY A 414 32.10 -19.24 -7.51
N LEU A 415 30.95 -18.93 -8.11
CA LEU A 415 30.86 -18.17 -9.36
C LEU A 415 30.98 -16.68 -9.05
N CYS A 416 32.19 -16.19 -8.79
CA CYS A 416 32.42 -14.83 -8.28
C CYS A 416 31.87 -13.70 -9.17
N ASP A 417 31.84 -13.88 -10.49
CA ASP A 417 31.33 -12.91 -11.45
C ASP A 417 29.83 -13.07 -11.73
N ALA A 418 29.15 -14.03 -11.10
CA ALA A 418 27.72 -14.27 -11.28
C ALA A 418 26.91 -13.00 -11.05
N ASN A 419 26.06 -12.63 -12.01
CA ASN A 419 25.27 -11.40 -11.93
C ASN A 419 24.00 -11.45 -12.78
N SER A 420 23.19 -10.39 -12.65
CA SER A 420 22.09 -10.11 -13.59
C SER A 420 22.62 -9.38 -14.83
N THR A 421 22.10 -9.73 -16.00
CA THR A 421 22.33 -8.97 -17.24
C THR A 421 21.76 -7.55 -17.20
N GLU A 422 20.90 -7.22 -16.21
CA GLU A 422 20.48 -5.84 -15.94
C GLU A 422 21.64 -4.97 -15.45
N PHE A 423 22.50 -5.51 -14.58
CA PHE A 423 23.56 -4.76 -13.89
C PHE A 423 24.92 -4.93 -14.56
N ASP A 424 25.20 -6.14 -15.06
CA ASP A 424 26.42 -6.46 -15.77
C ASP A 424 26.11 -7.32 -17.00
N PRO A 425 25.91 -6.71 -18.18
CA PRO A 425 25.66 -7.43 -19.42
C PRO A 425 26.84 -8.30 -19.89
N LYS A 426 28.03 -8.17 -19.29
CA LYS A 426 29.26 -8.85 -19.71
C LYS A 426 29.64 -10.01 -18.78
N THR A 427 28.85 -10.30 -17.75
CA THR A 427 29.08 -11.45 -16.85
C THR A 427 29.19 -12.76 -17.64
N SER A 428 30.14 -13.61 -17.27
CA SER A 428 30.27 -14.95 -17.87
C SER A 428 29.31 -15.96 -17.24
N ASN A 429 28.74 -15.61 -16.08
CA ASN A 429 27.77 -16.42 -15.32
C ASN A 429 26.45 -15.67 -15.11
N PRO A 430 25.64 -15.46 -16.19
CA PRO A 430 24.39 -14.70 -16.10
C PRO A 430 23.31 -15.49 -15.36
N CYS A 431 23.21 -15.27 -14.05
CA CYS A 431 22.22 -15.91 -13.18
C CYS A 431 20.80 -15.42 -13.43
N VAL A 432 20.68 -14.17 -13.87
CA VAL A 432 19.40 -13.50 -14.13
C VAL A 432 19.49 -12.85 -15.50
N ILE A 433 18.54 -13.17 -16.38
CA ILE A 433 18.55 -12.78 -17.79
C ILE A 433 17.27 -12.01 -18.15
N PHE A 434 17.38 -11.17 -19.17
CA PHE A 434 16.22 -10.50 -19.74
C PHE A 434 15.33 -11.53 -20.46
N MET A 435 14.14 -11.80 -19.92
CA MET A 435 13.19 -12.80 -20.47
C MET A 435 11.77 -12.22 -20.46
N PRO A 436 11.51 -11.19 -21.29
CA PRO A 436 10.21 -10.50 -21.33
C PRO A 436 9.08 -11.41 -21.79
N GLU A 437 7.84 -11.02 -21.53
CA GLU A 437 6.67 -11.66 -22.14
C GLU A 437 6.54 -11.22 -23.60
N GLY A 438 6.27 -12.18 -24.48
CA GLY A 438 5.82 -11.89 -25.84
C GLY A 438 4.36 -11.44 -25.80
N SER A 439 4.04 -10.35 -26.48
CA SER A 439 2.66 -9.89 -26.64
C SER A 439 2.22 -10.05 -28.09
N LYS A 440 1.00 -10.57 -28.29
CA LYS A 440 0.36 -10.62 -29.63
C LYS A 440 -0.15 -9.25 -30.07
N THR A 441 -0.33 -8.32 -29.13
CA THR A 441 -0.92 -6.99 -29.37
C THR A 441 0.11 -5.86 -29.31
N HIS A 442 1.25 -6.07 -28.65
CA HIS A 442 2.33 -5.09 -28.55
C HIS A 442 3.62 -5.67 -29.11
N MET A 443 4.22 -4.99 -30.09
CA MET A 443 5.51 -5.35 -30.66
C MET A 443 6.63 -5.02 -29.65
N GLY A 444 7.56 -5.96 -29.43
CA GLY A 444 8.70 -5.82 -28.50
C GLY A 444 8.60 -6.72 -27.26
N GLY A 445 9.61 -6.64 -26.38
CA GLY A 445 9.64 -7.39 -25.12
C GLY A 445 8.79 -6.70 -24.05
N THR A 446 7.57 -7.20 -23.81
CA THR A 446 6.67 -6.63 -22.79
C THR A 446 7.02 -7.07 -21.37
N MET A 447 6.73 -6.21 -20.39
CA MET A 447 6.93 -6.51 -18.97
C MET A 447 5.96 -7.62 -18.52
N ARG A 448 6.42 -8.54 -17.66
CA ARG A 448 5.54 -9.47 -16.95
C ARG A 448 4.79 -8.67 -15.88
N LEU A 449 3.49 -8.47 -16.12
CA LEU A 449 2.68 -7.49 -15.40
C LEU A 449 1.28 -8.02 -15.03
N GLY A 450 0.83 -7.73 -13.82
CA GLY A 450 -0.49 -8.11 -13.30
C GLY A 450 -0.52 -9.51 -12.69
N SER A 451 -1.72 -10.05 -12.49
CA SER A 451 -1.89 -11.36 -11.86
C SER A 451 -1.39 -12.46 -12.80
N ARG A 452 -0.55 -13.36 -12.28
CA ARG A 452 -0.14 -14.59 -12.94
C ARG A 452 -0.22 -15.75 -11.96
N ARG A 453 -0.43 -16.94 -12.51
CA ARG A 453 -0.47 -18.16 -11.72
C ARG A 453 0.94 -18.71 -11.51
N THR A 454 1.23 -19.06 -10.27
CA THR A 454 2.43 -19.77 -9.85
C THR A 454 2.02 -21.11 -9.26
N TYR A 455 2.51 -22.20 -9.83
CA TYR A 455 2.26 -23.55 -9.35
C TYR A 455 3.35 -23.97 -8.36
N PHE A 456 2.97 -24.60 -7.26
CA PHE A 456 3.93 -25.20 -6.34
C PHE A 456 4.34 -26.57 -6.86
N GLU A 457 5.62 -26.75 -7.17
CA GLU A 457 6.16 -28.05 -7.59
C GLU A 457 6.54 -28.92 -6.38
N VAL A 458 6.91 -28.29 -5.26
CA VAL A 458 7.25 -28.97 -4.02
C VAL A 458 6.14 -28.74 -3.00
N THR A 459 5.36 -29.78 -2.72
CA THR A 459 4.18 -29.69 -1.84
C THR A 459 4.53 -29.47 -0.37
N ASP A 460 5.68 -29.96 0.10
CA ASP A 460 6.10 -29.85 1.51
C ASP A 460 6.94 -28.59 1.83
N CYS A 461 6.99 -27.63 0.90
CA CYS A 461 7.74 -26.37 1.10
C CYS A 461 7.04 -25.41 2.08
N LYS A 462 7.80 -24.45 2.63
CA LYS A 462 7.27 -23.50 3.62
C LYS A 462 6.21 -22.58 3.00
N SER A 463 6.44 -22.14 1.77
CA SER A 463 5.53 -21.26 1.03
C SER A 463 4.18 -21.93 0.79
N ALA A 464 4.14 -23.16 0.27
CA ALA A 464 2.89 -23.88 0.03
C ALA A 464 2.08 -24.04 1.33
N LYS A 465 2.73 -24.39 2.44
CA LYS A 465 2.09 -24.47 3.77
C LYS A 465 1.51 -23.14 4.24
N LEU A 466 2.24 -22.04 4.08
CA LEU A 466 1.75 -20.69 4.41
C LEU A 466 0.55 -20.28 3.56
N TYR A 467 0.49 -20.72 2.30
CA TYR A 467 -0.66 -20.56 1.42
C TYR A 467 -1.74 -21.64 1.61
N GLY A 468 -1.69 -22.42 2.70
CA GLY A 468 -2.72 -23.40 3.05
C GLY A 468 -2.69 -24.69 2.23
N ASN A 469 -1.50 -25.11 1.78
CA ASN A 469 -1.26 -26.26 0.91
C ASN A 469 -2.01 -26.18 -0.44
N ALA A 470 -2.19 -24.96 -0.95
CA ALA A 470 -2.73 -24.75 -2.29
C ALA A 470 -1.77 -25.33 -3.35
N SER A 471 -2.31 -25.86 -4.44
CA SER A 471 -1.50 -26.34 -5.58
C SER A 471 -0.92 -25.20 -6.42
N TYR A 472 -1.56 -24.03 -6.38
CA TYR A 472 -1.12 -22.82 -7.06
C TYR A 472 -1.60 -21.59 -6.31
N VAL A 473 -0.96 -20.45 -6.60
CA VAL A 473 -1.37 -19.12 -6.15
C VAL A 473 -1.38 -18.16 -7.33
N ASP A 474 -2.30 -17.21 -7.30
CA ASP A 474 -2.35 -16.11 -8.27
C ASP A 474 -1.83 -14.85 -7.58
N GLU A 475 -0.68 -14.33 -8.02
CA GLU A 475 0.00 -13.16 -7.41
C GLU A 475 0.36 -12.14 -8.49
N ARG A 476 0.65 -10.90 -8.08
CA ARG A 476 0.89 -9.78 -9.01
C ARG A 476 2.37 -9.61 -9.30
N HIS A 477 2.71 -9.52 -10.58
CA HIS A 477 4.08 -9.32 -11.05
C HIS A 477 4.26 -7.92 -11.63
N ARG A 478 5.49 -7.42 -11.55
CA ARG A 478 5.95 -6.19 -12.20
C ARG A 478 7.46 -6.23 -12.40
N HIS A 479 7.91 -7.00 -13.39
CA HIS A 479 9.34 -7.17 -13.67
C HIS A 479 9.60 -7.63 -15.10
N ARG A 480 10.89 -7.65 -15.49
CA ARG A 480 11.35 -7.98 -16.86
C ARG A 480 12.43 -9.06 -16.91
N TYR A 481 13.00 -9.40 -15.76
CA TYR A 481 14.18 -10.25 -15.65
C TYR A 481 13.83 -11.49 -14.84
N GLU A 482 14.38 -12.62 -15.28
CA GLU A 482 14.08 -13.94 -14.75
C GLU A 482 15.36 -14.69 -14.43
N VAL A 483 15.29 -15.65 -13.52
CA VAL A 483 16.39 -16.59 -13.30
C VAL A 483 16.69 -17.32 -14.60
N ASN A 484 17.97 -17.44 -14.95
CA ASN A 484 18.41 -18.13 -16.15
C ASN A 484 18.09 -19.64 -16.04
N PRO A 485 17.21 -20.20 -16.88
CA PRO A 485 16.83 -21.61 -16.82
C PRO A 485 18.04 -22.57 -16.93
N ASP A 486 19.09 -22.16 -17.65
CA ASP A 486 20.28 -23.00 -17.85
C ASP A 486 21.10 -23.19 -16.56
N MET A 487 20.93 -22.30 -15.57
CA MET A 487 21.63 -22.38 -14.28
C MET A 487 20.82 -23.07 -13.18
N VAL A 488 19.52 -23.34 -13.42
CA VAL A 488 18.59 -23.86 -12.40
C VAL A 488 19.05 -25.19 -11.85
N SER A 489 19.39 -26.15 -12.71
CA SER A 489 19.85 -27.48 -12.28
C SER A 489 21.11 -27.40 -11.40
N GLN A 490 22.03 -26.48 -11.71
CA GLN A 490 23.26 -26.30 -10.92
C GLN A 490 22.95 -25.71 -9.54
N LEU A 491 22.02 -24.75 -9.45
CA LEU A 491 21.59 -24.14 -8.20
C LEU A 491 20.83 -25.12 -7.30
N GLU A 492 19.92 -25.91 -7.88
CA GLU A 492 19.16 -26.95 -7.17
C GLU A 492 20.08 -28.04 -6.59
N ASN A 493 21.06 -28.51 -7.38
CA ASN A 493 22.04 -29.49 -6.92
C ASN A 493 22.92 -28.98 -5.76
N ALA A 494 23.11 -27.66 -5.64
CA ALA A 494 23.83 -27.05 -4.53
C ALA A 494 22.94 -26.74 -3.31
N GLY A 495 21.63 -27.01 -3.39
CA GLY A 495 20.70 -26.95 -2.26
C GLY A 495 19.73 -25.76 -2.27
N LEU A 496 19.74 -24.91 -3.31
CA LEU A 496 18.77 -23.84 -3.47
C LEU A 496 17.55 -24.36 -4.24
N SER A 497 16.39 -24.45 -3.59
CA SER A 497 15.21 -25.10 -4.18
C SER A 497 14.26 -24.11 -4.83
N PHE A 498 13.91 -24.32 -6.11
CA PHE A 498 12.85 -23.57 -6.77
C PHE A 498 11.51 -24.29 -6.57
N VAL A 499 10.74 -23.83 -5.60
CA VAL A 499 9.51 -24.52 -5.15
C VAL A 499 8.26 -24.08 -5.90
N GLY A 500 8.33 -22.95 -6.62
CA GLY A 500 7.23 -22.39 -7.39
C GLY A 500 7.65 -21.98 -8.79
N ARG A 501 6.87 -22.36 -9.80
CA ARG A 501 7.13 -22.05 -11.22
C ARG A 501 5.90 -21.50 -11.92
N ASP A 502 6.11 -20.83 -13.05
CA ASP A 502 5.04 -20.37 -13.91
C ASP A 502 4.34 -21.53 -14.64
N GLU A 503 3.27 -21.22 -15.39
CA GLU A 503 2.51 -22.24 -16.12
C GLU A 503 3.34 -22.99 -17.18
N SER A 504 4.39 -22.35 -17.71
CA SER A 504 5.30 -22.99 -18.69
C SER A 504 6.35 -23.88 -18.04
N GLY A 505 6.53 -23.78 -16.72
CA GLY A 505 7.62 -24.42 -15.97
C GLY A 505 9.01 -23.84 -16.27
N ARG A 506 9.12 -22.81 -17.12
CA ARG A 506 10.41 -22.22 -17.52
C ARG A 506 10.87 -21.11 -16.58
N ARG A 507 9.94 -20.40 -15.94
CA ARG A 507 10.25 -19.28 -15.04
C ARG A 507 10.13 -19.74 -13.60
N MET A 508 11.18 -19.46 -12.84
CA MET A 508 11.24 -19.75 -11.42
C MET A 508 10.65 -18.57 -10.65
N GLU A 509 9.58 -18.81 -9.89
CA GLU A 509 8.80 -17.74 -9.24
C GLU A 509 9.02 -17.69 -7.73
N ILE A 510 9.36 -18.83 -7.10
CA ILE A 510 9.61 -18.94 -5.66
C ILE A 510 10.87 -19.76 -5.43
N VAL A 511 11.79 -19.21 -4.65
CA VAL A 511 13.00 -19.89 -4.18
C VAL A 511 13.00 -20.03 -2.67
N GLU A 512 13.41 -21.20 -2.18
CA GLU A 512 13.62 -21.49 -0.76
C GLU A 512 14.99 -22.10 -0.53
N LEU A 513 15.57 -21.83 0.64
CA LEU A 513 16.71 -22.59 1.15
C LEU A 513 16.22 -23.55 2.26
N PRO A 514 16.04 -24.85 1.98
CA PRO A 514 15.41 -25.78 2.92
C PRO A 514 16.10 -25.88 4.28
N SER A 515 17.44 -25.80 4.30
CA SER A 515 18.29 -25.88 5.50
C SER A 515 18.21 -24.65 6.41
N HIS A 516 17.58 -23.56 5.96
CA HIS A 516 17.47 -22.30 6.68
C HIS A 516 16.09 -22.15 7.36
N PRO A 517 15.99 -21.55 8.58
CA PRO A 517 14.71 -21.38 9.28
C PRO A 517 13.63 -20.73 8.42
N TYR A 518 13.94 -19.60 7.80
CA TYR A 518 13.09 -18.94 6.80
C TYR A 518 13.94 -18.14 5.83
N PHE A 519 14.13 -18.63 4.60
CA PHE A 519 14.83 -17.92 3.54
C PHE A 519 14.03 -18.12 2.28
N VAL A 520 13.21 -17.13 1.95
CA VAL A 520 12.25 -17.19 0.85
C VAL A 520 12.51 -16.00 -0.06
N GLY A 521 12.60 -16.25 -1.37
CA GLY A 521 12.60 -15.22 -2.39
C GLY A 521 11.45 -15.46 -3.36
N VAL A 522 10.75 -14.40 -3.76
CA VAL A 522 9.67 -14.47 -4.76
C VAL A 522 9.82 -13.42 -5.84
N GLN A 523 9.43 -13.77 -7.06
CA GLN A 523 9.40 -12.84 -8.20
C GLN A 523 8.20 -11.89 -8.15
N PHE A 524 7.04 -12.37 -7.67
CA PHE A 524 5.86 -11.54 -7.51
C PHE A 524 5.96 -10.58 -6.32
N HIS A 525 4.98 -9.70 -6.21
CA HIS A 525 4.83 -8.71 -5.15
C HIS A 525 3.71 -9.13 -4.16
N PRO A 526 4.03 -9.93 -3.13
CA PRO A 526 3.06 -10.43 -2.16
C PRO A 526 2.41 -9.32 -1.31
N GLU A 527 2.98 -8.11 -1.31
CA GLU A 527 2.50 -6.94 -0.56
C GLU A 527 1.21 -6.33 -1.12
N PHE A 528 0.94 -6.51 -2.42
CA PHE A 528 -0.26 -5.98 -3.05
C PHE A 528 -1.52 -6.75 -2.64
N LYS A 529 -1.38 -8.04 -2.30
CA LYS A 529 -2.45 -8.92 -1.82
C LYS A 529 -2.39 -9.14 -0.30
N SER A 530 -2.10 -8.07 0.45
CA SER A 530 -2.14 -8.09 1.92
C SER A 530 -3.28 -7.22 2.43
N TRP A 531 -4.25 -7.81 3.13
CA TRP A 531 -5.38 -7.11 3.74
C TRP A 531 -5.26 -7.10 5.26
N PRO A 532 -5.83 -6.10 5.96
CA PRO A 532 -5.81 -6.05 7.42
C PRO A 532 -6.28 -7.35 8.11
N GLY A 533 -7.26 -8.06 7.53
CA GLY A 533 -7.78 -9.33 8.08
C GLY A 533 -7.26 -10.60 7.44
N LYS A 534 -6.48 -10.45 6.38
CA LYS A 534 -5.87 -11.54 5.63
C LYS A 534 -4.46 -11.08 5.25
N PRO A 535 -3.51 -11.13 6.20
CA PRO A 535 -2.14 -10.73 5.93
C PRO A 535 -1.57 -11.62 4.83
N SER A 536 -0.67 -11.04 4.03
CA SER A 536 0.06 -11.80 3.02
C SER A 536 0.84 -12.96 3.66
N ALA A 537 0.72 -14.15 3.05
CA ALA A 537 1.22 -15.40 3.61
C ALA A 537 2.74 -15.36 3.86
N LEU A 538 3.51 -14.80 2.94
CA LEU A 538 4.97 -14.74 3.04
C LEU A 538 5.45 -13.66 4.03
N PHE A 539 4.69 -12.59 4.21
CA PHE A 539 4.96 -11.62 5.27
C PHE A 539 4.63 -12.21 6.65
N LEU A 540 3.54 -12.96 6.77
CA LEU A 540 3.20 -13.70 7.98
C LEU A 540 4.31 -14.71 8.33
N GLY A 541 4.81 -15.45 7.33
CA GLY A 541 5.94 -16.36 7.47
C GLY A 541 7.20 -15.67 8.00
N LEU A 542 7.58 -14.53 7.42
CA LEU A 542 8.74 -13.75 7.86
C LEU A 542 8.62 -13.32 9.32
N ILE A 543 7.50 -12.70 9.70
CA ILE A 543 7.28 -12.23 11.07
C ILE A 543 7.21 -13.41 12.04
N ALA A 544 6.50 -14.49 11.69
CA ALA A 544 6.42 -15.68 12.53
C ALA A 544 7.80 -16.31 12.76
N ALA A 545 8.64 -16.36 11.73
CA ALA A 545 10.02 -16.83 11.83
C ALA A 545 10.88 -15.94 12.72
N ALA A 546 10.81 -14.62 12.53
CA ALA A 546 11.50 -13.63 13.37
C ALA A 546 11.08 -13.73 14.85
N CYS A 547 9.86 -14.21 15.12
CA CYS A 547 9.35 -14.40 16.47
C CYS A 547 9.56 -15.81 17.06
N GLY A 548 10.13 -16.75 16.30
CA GLY A 548 10.26 -18.16 16.70
C GLY A 548 8.96 -18.97 16.69
N HIS A 549 7.91 -18.48 16.03
CA HIS A 549 6.57 -19.08 16.00
C HIS A 549 6.19 -19.72 14.65
N LEU A 550 7.13 -19.80 13.70
CA LEU A 550 6.86 -20.29 12.34
C LEU A 550 6.23 -21.69 12.34
N GLU A 551 6.76 -22.64 13.11
CA GLU A 551 6.23 -24.02 13.18
C GLU A 551 4.76 -24.09 13.62
N THR A 552 4.33 -23.19 14.50
CA THR A 552 2.94 -23.09 14.94
C THR A 552 2.03 -22.63 13.80
N VAL A 553 2.49 -21.63 13.04
CA VAL A 553 1.77 -21.10 11.87
C VAL A 553 1.68 -22.15 10.76
N LEU A 554 2.78 -22.87 10.47
CA LEU A 554 2.83 -23.90 9.42
C LEU A 554 1.91 -25.11 9.73
N LYS A 555 1.66 -25.42 11.00
CA LYS A 555 0.75 -26.51 11.42
C LYS A 555 -0.73 -26.10 11.40
N GLY A 556 -1.07 -24.91 10.89
CA GLY A 556 -2.44 -24.40 10.85
C GLY A 556 -2.93 -23.87 12.19
N GLY A 557 -2.05 -23.70 13.18
CA GLY A 557 -2.39 -23.06 14.44
C GLY A 557 -2.61 -21.56 14.22
N GLN A 558 -3.82 -21.06 14.50
CA GLN A 558 -3.96 -19.63 14.72
C GLN A 558 -3.04 -19.23 15.89
N ALA A 559 -2.24 -18.18 15.71
CA ALA A 559 -1.39 -17.61 16.75
C ALA A 559 -2.17 -17.13 18.00
N SER A 560 -3.51 -17.17 17.95
CA SER A 560 -4.44 -16.83 19.03
C SER A 560 -4.45 -17.79 20.22
N SER A 561 -3.81 -18.97 20.12
CA SER A 561 -3.93 -20.04 21.15
C SER A 561 -2.90 -20.01 22.28
N LEU A 562 -2.00 -19.03 22.37
CA LEU A 562 -0.98 -18.97 23.43
C LEU A 562 -1.26 -17.88 24.49
N LEU A 563 -2.44 -17.95 25.11
CA LEU A 563 -2.59 -17.53 26.50
C LEU A 563 -2.24 -18.73 27.39
N SER A 564 -0.95 -19.04 27.52
CA SER A 564 -0.46 -20.05 28.45
C SER A 564 0.69 -19.45 29.25
N ASN A 565 0.43 -19.24 30.55
CA ASN A 565 1.36 -18.81 31.59
C ASN A 565 2.66 -19.63 31.57
N GLY A 566 3.68 -19.12 30.89
CA GLY A 566 5.05 -19.60 31.01
C GLY A 566 5.80 -18.73 32.02
N LYS A 567 5.96 -19.22 33.26
CA LYS A 567 6.87 -18.63 34.24
C LYS A 567 8.26 -18.52 33.60
N ALA A 568 8.75 -17.31 33.44
CA ALA A 568 10.14 -17.07 33.08
C ALA A 568 11.04 -17.68 34.16
N SER A 569 11.79 -18.72 33.80
CA SER A 569 12.89 -19.21 34.62
C SER A 569 14.01 -18.17 34.58
N VAL A 570 14.03 -17.31 35.60
CA VAL A 570 15.13 -16.37 35.83
C VAL A 570 16.40 -17.19 36.11
N LYS A 571 17.35 -17.18 35.18
CA LYS A 571 18.73 -17.54 35.50
C LYS A 571 19.31 -16.42 36.36
N VAL A 572 19.40 -16.69 37.66
CA VAL A 572 20.04 -15.80 38.64
C VAL A 572 21.55 -15.90 38.43
N HIS A 573 22.17 -14.85 37.89
CA HIS A 573 23.58 -14.58 38.14
C HIS A 573 23.66 -13.62 39.33
N GLN A 574 24.11 -14.16 40.47
CA GLN A 574 24.54 -13.38 41.62
C GLN A 574 25.85 -12.68 41.27
N ASN A 575 25.85 -11.35 41.33
CA ASN A 575 26.93 -10.59 41.95
C ASN A 575 26.39 -9.21 42.36
N GLY A 576 26.54 -8.92 43.65
CA GLY A 576 26.01 -7.71 44.28
C GLY A 576 26.86 -6.48 44.01
N ASN A 577 26.19 -5.35 43.89
CA ASN A 577 26.35 -4.25 44.84
C ASN A 577 25.22 -3.22 44.63
N ALA A 578 24.66 -2.79 45.76
CA ALA A 578 23.50 -1.91 45.82
C ALA A 578 23.92 -0.43 45.68
N ILE A 579 23.33 0.29 44.73
CA ILE A 579 23.22 1.75 44.75
C ILE A 579 21.80 2.14 44.30
N LYS A 580 21.09 2.90 45.14
CA LYS A 580 19.74 3.46 44.93
C LYS A 580 19.76 4.64 43.94
N PRO A 581 18.62 5.01 43.33
CA PRO A 581 18.57 5.68 42.03
C PRO A 581 18.60 7.22 42.12
N SER A 582 19.23 7.84 41.13
CA SER A 582 19.06 9.27 40.83
C SER A 582 18.16 9.44 39.60
N ASN A 583 17.06 10.17 39.78
CA ASN A 583 16.13 10.61 38.75
C ASN A 583 16.86 11.36 37.62
N GLY A 584 16.63 10.94 36.37
CA GLY A 584 17.13 11.59 35.18
C GLY A 584 16.38 11.10 33.94
N SER A 585 15.17 11.61 33.75
CA SER A 585 14.40 11.46 32.51
C SER A 585 15.13 12.18 31.37
N LEU A 586 15.81 11.43 30.50
CA LEU A 586 16.31 11.93 29.22
C LEU A 586 15.45 11.36 28.08
N ASN A 587 14.40 12.10 27.76
CA ASN A 587 13.69 12.01 26.49
C ASN A 587 14.64 12.47 25.38
N LEU A 588 15.21 11.56 24.60
CA LEU A 588 15.82 11.91 23.32
C LEU A 588 14.75 11.86 22.22
N VAL A 589 14.17 13.04 21.98
CA VAL A 589 13.35 13.36 20.81
C VAL A 589 14.31 13.53 19.62
N TYR A 590 14.30 12.60 18.67
CA TYR A 590 14.86 12.86 17.35
C TYR A 590 13.82 13.58 16.50
N SER A 591 14.04 14.89 16.33
CA SER A 591 13.29 15.76 15.45
C SER A 591 13.71 15.55 13.99
N ASN A 592 12.85 14.93 13.17
CA ASN A 592 12.94 15.10 11.72
C ASN A 592 12.15 16.36 11.34
N ARG A 593 12.89 17.43 11.02
CA ARG A 593 12.38 18.60 10.32
C ARG A 593 12.13 18.21 8.85
N ASN A 594 10.93 17.72 8.56
CA ASN A 594 10.24 17.88 7.28
C ASN A 594 8.77 17.49 7.48
N GLY A 595 7.86 18.42 7.18
CA GLY A 595 6.44 18.38 7.54
C GLY A 595 5.57 17.42 6.72
N ASN A 596 6.01 16.18 6.51
CA ASN A 596 5.16 15.12 6.00
C ASN A 596 4.75 14.22 7.17
N GLY A 597 3.48 14.34 7.56
CA GLY A 597 2.88 13.47 8.57
C GLY A 597 2.89 12.04 8.09
N VAL A 598 3.80 11.23 8.64
CA VAL A 598 3.87 9.80 8.40
C VAL A 598 2.56 9.15 8.87
N HIS A 599 1.81 8.59 7.92
CA HIS A 599 0.63 7.77 8.18
C HIS A 599 1.05 6.42 8.78
N TYR A 600 1.20 6.39 10.11
CA TYR A 600 1.29 5.13 10.86
C TYR A 600 -0.04 4.36 10.77
#